data_AF-A0A4U1BAJ0-F1
#
_entry.id   AF-A0A4U1BAJ0-F1
#
_cell.length_a   1.000
_cell.length_b   1.000
_cell.length_c   1.000
_cell.angle_alpha   90.00
_cell.angle_beta   90.00
_cell.angle_gamma   90.00
#
_symmetry.space_group_name_H-M   'P 1'
#
loop_
_entity.id
_entity.type
_entity.pdbx_description
1 polymer ?
#
loop_
_entity_poly.entity_id
_entity_poly.type
_entity_poly.pdbx_seq_one_letter_code
_entity_poly.pdbx_strand_id
1 'polypeptide(L)'
;MQRKIQRLREKQEKQMAQLGQQRQRGQVRLAQLERRRLGLETALLASARAPDSGNPLAWQNRGHWQAQLIPASAKLVREQGLAEQEQGRLSRLWQHALSRRQGLAWLEQQRHQLGVHRRQKAEQQQQDEAGGRNVSVSRGQRR
;
A
#
# COMPACT_ATOMS: atom_id res chain seq x y z
N MET A 1 7.05 24.78 12.49
CA MET A 1 7.51 23.46 11.94
C MET A 1 6.48 22.34 12.07
N GLN A 2 5.65 22.26 13.13
CA GLN A 2 4.59 21.24 13.27
C GLN A 2 3.63 21.17 12.08
N ARG A 3 3.21 22.33 11.55
CA ARG A 3 2.40 22.43 10.32
C ARG A 3 3.03 21.74 9.10
N LYS A 4 4.37 21.63 9.04
CA LYS A 4 5.06 20.94 7.92
C LYS A 4 4.94 19.41 8.03
N ILE A 5 5.02 18.85 9.24
CA ILE A 5 4.87 17.40 9.42
C ILE A 5 3.42 16.96 9.21
N GLN A 6 2.45 17.72 9.75
CA GLN A 6 1.02 17.46 9.49
C GLN A 6 0.70 17.44 7.99
N ARG A 7 1.17 18.44 7.22
CA ARG A 7 1.01 18.46 5.76
C ARG A 7 1.64 17.25 5.06
N LEU A 8 2.82 16.80 5.52
CA LEU A 8 3.48 15.61 4.98
C LEU A 8 2.67 14.35 5.28
N ARG A 9 2.12 14.25 6.50
CA ARG A 9 1.26 13.14 6.90
C ARG A 9 -0.02 13.07 6.06
N GLU A 10 -0.73 14.18 5.91
CA GLU A 10 -1.94 14.26 5.09
C GLU A 10 -1.67 13.86 3.64
N LYS A 11 -0.54 14.32 3.08
CA LYS A 11 -0.11 13.93 1.72
C LYS A 11 0.13 12.42 1.62
N GLN A 12 0.75 11.82 2.63
CA GLN A 12 0.99 10.37 2.64
C GLN A 12 -0.27 9.56 2.87
N GLU A 13 -1.20 10.02 3.71
CA GLU A 13 -2.50 9.35 3.89
C GLU A 13 -3.30 9.34 2.59
N LYS A 14 -3.34 10.48 1.85
CA LYS A 14 -3.97 10.54 0.53
C LYS A 14 -3.31 9.58 -0.47
N GLN A 15 -1.97 9.56 -0.51
CA GLN A 15 -1.24 8.64 -1.38
C GLN A 15 -1.50 7.17 -1.02
N MET A 16 -1.51 6.82 0.27
CA MET A 16 -1.81 5.47 0.77
C MET A 16 -3.22 5.04 0.39
N ALA A 17 -4.21 5.94 0.53
CA ALA A 17 -5.59 5.66 0.14
C ALA A 17 -5.72 5.38 -1.36
N GLN A 18 -5.07 6.19 -2.20
CA GLN A 18 -5.06 5.99 -3.65
C GLN A 18 -4.39 4.66 -4.04
N LEU A 19 -3.22 4.34 -3.46
CA LEU A 19 -2.54 3.07 -3.68
C LEU A 19 -3.39 1.88 -3.20
N GLY A 20 -4.10 2.03 -2.08
CA GLY A 20 -5.03 1.02 -1.57
C GLY A 20 -6.17 0.74 -2.55
N GLN A 21 -6.79 1.79 -3.10
CA GLN A 21 -7.83 1.64 -4.12
C GLN A 21 -7.29 0.98 -5.40
N GLN A 22 -6.10 1.35 -5.85
CA GLN A 22 -5.47 0.75 -7.03
C GLN A 22 -5.17 -0.74 -6.81
N ARG A 23 -4.65 -1.12 -5.63
CA ARG A 23 -4.44 -2.52 -5.26
C ARG A 23 -5.75 -3.29 -5.23
N GLN A 24 -6.82 -2.74 -4.66
CA GLN A 24 -8.12 -3.43 -4.64
C GLN A 24 -8.64 -3.66 -6.06
N ARG A 25 -8.61 -2.62 -6.90
CA ARG A 25 -9.02 -2.73 -8.32
C ARG A 25 -8.19 -3.76 -9.07
N GLY A 26 -6.87 -3.78 -8.85
CA GLY A 26 -5.98 -4.76 -9.46
C GLY A 26 -6.29 -6.19 -9.00
N GLN A 27 -6.65 -6.41 -7.73
CA GLN A 27 -7.03 -7.74 -7.23
C GLN A 27 -8.32 -8.23 -7.88
N VAL A 28 -9.32 -7.36 -7.98
CA VAL A 28 -10.56 -7.67 -8.70
C VAL A 28 -10.28 -8.01 -10.16
N ARG A 29 -9.41 -7.25 -10.83
CA ARG A 29 -9.01 -7.52 -12.22
C ARG A 29 -8.31 -8.87 -12.35
N LEU A 30 -7.40 -9.23 -11.45
CA LEU A 30 -6.74 -10.53 -11.45
C LEU A 30 -7.74 -11.68 -11.27
N ALA A 31 -8.66 -11.57 -10.32
CA ALA A 31 -9.70 -12.57 -10.10
C ALA A 31 -10.61 -12.74 -11.32
N GLN A 32 -10.94 -11.65 -12.03
CA GLN A 32 -11.70 -11.72 -13.28
C GLN A 32 -10.91 -12.40 -14.40
N LEU A 33 -9.62 -12.09 -14.55
CA LEU A 33 -8.76 -12.73 -15.54
C LEU A 33 -8.61 -14.23 -15.23
N GLU A 34 -8.44 -14.61 -13.97
CA GLU A 34 -8.36 -16.01 -13.54
C GLU A 34 -9.63 -16.79 -13.88
N ARG A 35 -10.81 -16.23 -13.58
CA ARG A 35 -12.10 -16.84 -13.98
C ARG A 35 -12.19 -17.04 -15.49
N ARG A 36 -11.78 -16.04 -16.28
CA ARG A 36 -11.77 -16.14 -17.74
C ARG A 36 -10.79 -17.20 -18.23
N ARG A 37 -9.62 -17.33 -17.59
CA ARG A 37 -8.63 -18.39 -17.89
C ARG A 37 -9.24 -19.77 -17.70
N LEU A 38 -9.83 -20.02 -16.54
CA LEU A 38 -10.48 -21.30 -16.22
C LEU A 38 -11.61 -21.61 -17.21
N GLY A 39 -12.41 -20.61 -17.59
CA GLY A 39 -13.44 -20.75 -18.62
C GLY A 39 -12.87 -21.15 -19.99
N LEU A 40 -11.79 -20.49 -20.43
CA LEU A 40 -11.11 -20.82 -21.68
C LEU A 40 -10.45 -22.21 -21.66
N GLU A 41 -9.80 -22.57 -20.56
CA GLU A 41 -9.22 -23.90 -20.36
C GLU A 41 -10.31 -24.99 -20.44
N THR A 42 -11.46 -24.74 -19.80
CA THR A 42 -12.61 -25.65 -19.86
C THR A 42 -13.15 -25.78 -21.29
N ALA A 43 -13.27 -24.67 -22.02
CA ALA A 43 -13.72 -24.67 -23.41
C ALA A 43 -12.74 -25.39 -24.34
N LEU A 44 -11.43 -25.21 -24.14
CA LEU A 44 -10.39 -25.93 -24.88
C LEU A 44 -10.47 -27.43 -24.62
N LEU A 45 -10.61 -27.84 -23.35
CA LEU A 45 -10.78 -29.25 -22.98
C LEU A 45 -12.06 -29.86 -23.58
N ALA A 46 -13.17 -29.13 -23.57
CA ALA A 46 -14.42 -29.57 -24.19
C ALA A 46 -14.26 -29.73 -25.70
N SER A 47 -13.58 -28.79 -26.37
CA SER A 47 -13.28 -28.90 -27.80
C SER A 47 -12.34 -30.06 -28.12
N ALA A 48 -11.48 -30.47 -27.17
CA ALA A 48 -10.55 -31.57 -27.34
C ALA A 48 -11.18 -32.94 -27.09
N ARG A 49 -12.22 -33.01 -26.24
CA ARG A 49 -12.92 -34.25 -25.86
C ARG A 49 -14.18 -34.55 -26.68
N ALA A 50 -14.61 -33.64 -27.55
CA ALA A 50 -15.76 -33.87 -28.42
C ALA A 50 -15.53 -35.16 -29.24
N PRO A 51 -16.48 -36.12 -29.26
CA PRO A 51 -16.33 -37.36 -29.99
C PRO A 51 -16.11 -37.06 -31.47
N ASP A 52 -15.20 -37.80 -32.11
CA ASP A 52 -15.05 -37.77 -33.56
C ASP A 52 -16.30 -38.37 -34.19
N SER A 53 -17.37 -37.58 -34.29
CA SER A 53 -18.40 -37.85 -35.27
C SER A 53 -17.67 -37.84 -36.61
N GLY A 54 -17.71 -38.93 -37.38
CA GLY A 54 -17.09 -39.02 -38.71
C GLY A 54 -17.66 -38.02 -39.75
N ASN A 55 -18.34 -36.97 -39.29
CA ASN A 55 -18.83 -35.84 -40.04
C ASN A 55 -17.70 -34.79 -40.23
N PRO A 56 -17.26 -34.52 -41.47
CA PRO A 56 -16.25 -33.52 -41.78
C PRO A 56 -16.58 -32.10 -41.26
N LEU A 57 -17.86 -31.74 -41.15
CA LEU A 57 -18.29 -30.45 -40.60
C LEU A 57 -17.96 -30.32 -39.11
N ALA A 58 -18.05 -31.41 -38.35
CA ALA A 58 -17.69 -31.41 -36.93
C ALA A 58 -16.18 -31.19 -36.73
N TRP A 59 -15.36 -31.75 -37.63
CA TRP A 59 -13.91 -31.55 -37.65
C TRP A 59 -13.54 -30.11 -37.99
N GLN A 60 -14.15 -29.54 -39.02
CA GLN A 60 -13.97 -28.13 -39.38
C GLN A 60 -14.38 -27.19 -38.25
N ASN A 61 -15.53 -27.44 -37.61
CA ASN A 61 -16.01 -26.65 -36.49
C ASN A 61 -15.04 -26.71 -35.30
N ARG A 62 -14.55 -27.91 -34.96
CA ARG A 62 -13.54 -28.10 -33.91
C ARG A 62 -12.26 -27.33 -34.21
N GLY A 63 -11.74 -27.44 -35.44
CA GLY A 63 -10.55 -26.70 -35.87
C GLY A 63 -10.74 -25.18 -35.81
N HIS A 64 -11.91 -24.68 -36.23
CA HIS A 64 -12.26 -23.26 -36.16
C HIS A 64 -12.32 -22.76 -34.71
N TRP A 65 -12.97 -23.51 -33.82
CA TRP A 65 -13.02 -23.19 -32.39
C TRP A 65 -11.63 -23.18 -31.75
N GLN A 66 -10.80 -24.19 -32.01
CA GLN A 66 -9.43 -24.22 -31.49
C GLN A 66 -8.57 -23.07 -32.02
N ALA A 67 -8.70 -22.74 -33.31
CA ALA A 67 -7.99 -21.62 -33.93
C ALA A 67 -8.34 -20.26 -33.30
N GLN A 68 -9.51 -20.12 -32.68
CA GLN A 68 -9.90 -18.92 -31.92
C GLN A 68 -9.48 -19.00 -30.44
N LEU A 69 -9.68 -20.15 -29.80
CA LEU A 69 -9.47 -20.32 -28.36
C LEU A 69 -7.99 -20.32 -27.95
N ILE A 70 -7.11 -20.92 -28.77
CA ILE A 70 -5.66 -20.96 -28.50
C ILE A 70 -5.04 -19.56 -28.44
N PRO A 71 -5.20 -18.68 -29.46
CA PRO A 71 -4.64 -17.33 -29.38
C PRO A 71 -5.32 -16.49 -28.30
N ALA A 72 -6.61 -16.70 -28.01
CA ALA A 72 -7.29 -16.04 -26.90
C ALA A 72 -6.67 -16.42 -25.54
N SER A 73 -6.36 -17.70 -25.33
CA SER A 73 -5.66 -18.19 -24.14
C SER A 73 -4.27 -17.55 -24.00
N ALA A 74 -3.48 -17.54 -25.08
CA ALA A 74 -2.15 -16.93 -25.07
C ALA A 74 -2.19 -15.42 -24.75
N LYS A 75 -3.18 -14.68 -25.30
CA LYS A 75 -3.40 -13.27 -24.97
C LYS A 75 -3.74 -13.10 -23.50
N LEU A 76 -4.62 -13.94 -22.96
CA LEU A 76 -5.06 -13.85 -21.58
C LEU A 76 -3.93 -14.14 -20.58
N VAL A 77 -3.05 -15.11 -20.87
CA VAL A 77 -1.84 -15.36 -20.07
C VAL A 77 -0.93 -14.14 -20.03
N ARG A 78 -0.74 -13.46 -21.18
CA ARG A 78 0.05 -12.20 -21.22
C ARG A 78 -0.60 -11.11 -20.39
N GLU A 79 -1.91 -10.92 -20.51
CA GLU A 79 -2.65 -9.93 -19.72
C GLU A 79 -2.57 -10.20 -18.20
N GLN A 80 -2.64 -11.47 -17.80
CA GLN A 80 -2.43 -11.88 -16.41
C GLN A 80 -1.04 -11.51 -15.92
N GLY A 81 0.00 -11.88 -16.67
CA GLY A 81 1.38 -11.56 -16.29
C GLY A 81 1.61 -10.05 -16.13
N LEU A 82 1.06 -9.23 -17.02
CA LEU A 82 1.13 -7.76 -16.89
C LEU A 82 0.38 -7.25 -15.65
N ALA A 83 -0.80 -7.81 -15.36
CA ALA A 83 -1.58 -7.42 -14.19
C ALA A 83 -0.91 -7.84 -12.87
N GLU A 84 -0.25 -8.98 -12.83
CA GLU A 84 0.54 -9.46 -11.69
C GLU A 84 1.77 -8.60 -11.45
N GLN A 85 2.50 -8.25 -12.50
CA GLN A 85 3.65 -7.33 -12.42
C GLN A 85 3.23 -5.96 -11.86
N GLU A 86 2.10 -5.42 -12.33
CA GLU A 86 1.57 -4.16 -11.84
C GLU A 86 1.14 -4.26 -10.37
N GLN A 87 0.53 -5.38 -9.95
CA GLN A 87 0.26 -5.63 -8.53
C GLN A 87 1.51 -5.70 -7.67
N GLY A 88 2.57 -6.34 -8.16
CA GLY A 88 3.87 -6.37 -7.49
C GLY A 88 4.47 -4.97 -7.37
N ARG A 89 4.35 -4.14 -8.41
CA ARG A 89 4.78 -2.72 -8.38
C ARG A 89 3.99 -1.91 -7.35
N LEU A 90 2.66 -2.01 -7.37
CA LEU A 90 1.78 -1.32 -6.43
C LEU A 90 2.03 -1.75 -4.98
N SER A 91 2.28 -3.03 -4.75
CA SER A 91 2.57 -3.56 -3.41
C SER A 91 3.88 -2.99 -2.85
N ARG A 92 4.94 -2.91 -3.67
CA ARG A 92 6.19 -2.24 -3.28
C ARG A 92 5.99 -0.76 -2.98
N LEU A 93 5.28 -0.03 -3.85
CA LEU A 93 4.96 1.38 -3.62
C LEU A 93 4.18 1.59 -2.32
N TRP A 94 3.23 0.71 -2.03
CA TRP A 94 2.45 0.75 -0.80
C TRP A 94 3.32 0.49 0.43
N GLN A 95 4.21 -0.50 0.41
CA GLN A 95 5.18 -0.75 1.49
C GLN A 95 6.08 0.46 1.73
N HIS A 96 6.60 1.09 0.67
CA HIS A 96 7.41 2.31 0.78
C HIS A 96 6.61 3.51 1.30
N ALA A 97 5.31 3.61 1.00
CA ALA A 97 4.46 4.64 1.57
C ALA A 97 4.19 4.38 3.06
N LEU A 98 3.95 3.12 3.43
CA LEU A 98 3.74 2.70 4.81
C LEU A 98 4.98 2.98 5.69
N SER A 99 6.17 2.59 5.23
CA SER A 99 7.41 2.81 5.98
C SER A 99 7.67 4.31 6.21
N ARG A 100 7.43 5.14 5.19
CA ARG A 100 7.53 6.59 5.33
C ARG A 100 6.51 7.15 6.32
N ARG A 101 5.29 6.62 6.37
CA ARG A 101 4.26 7.05 7.34
C ARG A 101 4.68 6.72 8.76
N GLN A 102 5.20 5.51 8.99
CA GLN A 102 5.72 5.09 10.28
C GLN A 102 6.92 5.95 10.72
N GLY A 103 7.84 6.25 9.79
CA GLY A 103 8.97 7.14 10.05
C GLY A 103 8.53 8.56 10.43
N LEU A 104 7.50 9.11 9.78
CA LEU A 104 6.93 10.42 10.15
C LEU A 104 6.30 10.39 11.55
N ALA A 105 5.52 9.36 11.87
CA ALA A 105 4.90 9.22 13.19
C ALA A 105 5.96 9.13 14.30
N TRP A 106 7.03 8.37 14.07
CA TRP A 106 8.17 8.28 14.99
C TRP A 106 8.85 9.64 15.18
N LEU A 107 9.08 10.39 14.09
CA LEU A 107 9.63 11.75 14.13
C LEU A 107 8.76 12.73 14.93
N GLU A 108 7.44 12.63 14.82
CA GLU A 108 6.50 13.43 15.61
C GLU A 108 6.63 13.12 17.10
N GLN A 109 6.68 11.83 17.46
CA GLN A 109 6.82 11.38 18.83
C GLN A 109 8.14 11.83 19.46
N GLN A 110 9.26 11.68 18.74
CA GLN A 110 10.58 12.16 19.20
C GLN A 110 10.59 13.66 19.46
N ARG A 111 9.98 14.45 18.55
CA ARG A 111 9.88 15.90 18.73
C ARG A 111 9.00 16.29 19.90
N HIS A 112 7.92 15.56 20.13
CA HIS A 112 7.05 15.78 21.28
C HIS A 112 7.82 15.53 22.59
N GLN A 113 8.54 14.42 22.70
CA GLN A 113 9.36 14.08 23.87
C GLN A 113 10.45 15.14 24.13
N LEU A 114 11.19 15.56 23.09
CA LEU A 114 12.18 16.63 23.21
C LEU A 114 11.55 17.96 23.65
N GLY A 115 10.35 18.27 23.16
CA GLY A 115 9.61 19.47 23.55
C GLY A 115 9.21 19.45 25.03
N VAL A 116 8.70 18.32 25.52
CA VAL A 116 8.36 18.11 26.94
C VAL A 116 9.60 18.25 27.81
N HIS A 117 10.70 17.58 27.44
CA HIS A 117 11.94 17.63 28.22
C HIS A 117 12.54 19.04 28.31
N ARG A 118 12.47 19.81 27.22
CA ARG A 118 12.91 21.22 27.22
C ARG A 118 12.06 22.10 28.13
N ARG A 119 10.74 21.88 28.15
CA ARG A 119 9.83 22.61 29.05
C ARG A 119 10.11 22.28 30.51
N GLN A 120 10.26 21.00 30.84
CA GLN A 120 10.62 20.56 32.19
C GLN A 120 11.94 21.19 32.66
N LYS A 121 12.98 21.22 31.82
CA LYS A 121 14.24 21.90 32.16
C LYS A 121 14.08 23.40 32.37
N ALA A 122 13.29 24.07 31.54
CA ALA A 122 13.04 25.51 31.69
C ALA A 122 12.24 25.80 32.98
N GLU A 123 11.24 25.00 33.30
CA GLU A 123 10.46 25.10 34.53
C GLU A 123 11.33 24.86 35.77
N GLN A 124 12.18 23.83 35.75
CA GLN A 124 13.11 23.54 36.84
C GLN A 124 14.11 24.69 37.05
N GLN A 125 14.67 25.23 35.96
CA GLN A 125 15.59 26.35 36.06
C GLN A 125 14.93 27.62 36.62
N GLN A 126 13.68 27.90 36.23
CA GLN A 126 12.90 29.01 36.81
C GLN A 126 12.63 28.81 38.31
N GLN A 127 12.35 27.58 38.75
CA GLN A 127 12.17 27.24 40.16
C GLN A 127 13.46 27.42 40.96
N ASP A 128 14.59 26.97 40.41
CA ASP A 128 15.91 27.10 41.04
C ASP A 128 16.31 28.58 41.18
N GLU A 129 16.07 29.41 40.16
CA GLU A 129 16.31 30.85 40.21
C GLU A 129 15.41 31.55 41.25
N ALA A 130 14.13 31.18 41.33
CA ALA A 130 13.22 31.71 42.34
C ALA A 130 13.62 31.28 43.77
N GLY A 131 14.01 30.03 43.95
CA GLY A 131 14.52 29.50 45.23
C GLY A 131 15.81 30.17 45.68
N GLY A 132 16.75 30.39 44.75
CA GLY A 132 18.02 31.09 45.03
C GLY A 132 17.83 32.56 45.42
N ARG A 133 16.83 33.24 44.84
CA ARG A 133 16.44 34.60 45.25
C ARG A 133 15.82 34.63 46.65
N ASN A 134 14.96 33.68 46.99
CA ASN A 134 14.33 33.64 48.31
C ASN A 134 15.32 33.30 49.44
N VAL A 135 16.33 32.46 49.18
CA VAL A 135 17.40 32.16 50.16
C VAL A 135 18.35 33.35 50.37
N SER A 136 18.65 34.12 49.32
CA SER A 136 19.50 35.31 49.44
C SER A 136 18.80 36.48 50.13
N VAL A 137 17.50 36.68 49.90
CA VAL A 137 16.69 37.67 50.64
C VAL A 137 16.53 37.29 52.11
N SER A 138 16.36 36.00 52.42
CA SER A 138 16.21 35.51 53.81
C SER A 138 17.52 35.60 54.64
N ARG A 139 18.69 35.66 53.99
CA ARG A 139 19.98 35.92 54.66
C ARG A 139 20.24 37.40 54.92
N GLY A 140 19.59 38.31 54.18
CA GLY A 140 19.75 39.76 54.35
C GLY A 140 18.94 40.37 55.49
N GLN A 141 17.94 39.66 56.02
CA GLN A 141 17.07 40.16 57.11
C GLN A 141 17.45 39.66 58.51
N ARG A 142 18.54 38.90 58.67
CA ARG A 142 19.11 38.60 59.99
C ARG A 142 20.24 39.58 60.30
N ARG A 143 19.89 40.79 60.68
CA ARG A 143 20.76 41.70 61.44
C ARG A 143 19.96 42.32 62.56
#